data_AF-A0A973CKS3-F1
#
_entry.id   AF-A0A973CKS3-F1
#
_cell.length_a   1.000
_cell.length_b   1.000
_cell.length_c   1.000
_cell.angle_alpha   90.00
_cell.angle_beta   90.00
_cell.angle_gamma   90.00
#
_symmetry.space_group_name_H-M   'P 1'
#
loop_
_entity.id
_entity.type
_entity.pdbx_description
1 polymer ?
#
loop_
_entity_poly.entity_id
_entity_poly.type
_entity_poly.pdbx_seq_one_letter_code
_entity_poly.pdbx_strand_id
1 'polypeptide(L)'
;MKSQIAKMNFAKPAPIEITDRKWPDTEITESPIWCAVDLRDGNQALPNPMSPEQKLRYFKTLLKIGFKEIEVGFPSASSDDFEFVRKLIDDDLIPDDVCISVLTQARSHLIEKTVESIRGAK
;
A
#
# COMPACT_ATOMS: atom_id res chain seq x y z
N MET A 1 -20.56 -41.60 -11.03
CA MET A 1 -20.79 -40.74 -9.85
C MET A 1 -21.07 -39.33 -10.33
N LYS A 2 -22.32 -38.85 -10.19
CA LYS A 2 -22.61 -37.43 -10.43
C LYS A 2 -22.02 -36.65 -9.26
N SER A 3 -21.02 -35.83 -9.55
CA SER A 3 -20.46 -34.87 -8.60
C SER A 3 -21.60 -34.10 -7.93
N GLN A 4 -21.73 -34.28 -6.62
CA GLN A 4 -22.72 -33.63 -5.78
C GLN A 4 -22.12 -32.32 -5.22
N ILE A 5 -21.41 -31.56 -6.07
CA ILE A 5 -20.97 -30.22 -5.70
C ILE A 5 -22.25 -29.37 -5.63
N ALA A 6 -22.57 -28.89 -4.42
CA ALA A 6 -23.65 -27.93 -4.20
C ALA A 6 -23.54 -26.80 -5.25
N LYS A 7 -24.67 -26.41 -5.86
CA LYS A 7 -24.70 -25.28 -6.81
C LYS A 7 -23.98 -24.10 -6.14
N MET A 8 -22.80 -23.79 -6.65
CA MET A 8 -21.95 -22.72 -6.15
C MET A 8 -22.71 -21.39 -6.27
N ASN A 9 -22.91 -20.68 -5.16
CA ASN A 9 -23.52 -19.34 -5.10
C ASN A 9 -22.59 -18.25 -5.66
N PHE A 10 -21.88 -18.55 -6.74
CA PHE A 10 -20.99 -17.62 -7.41
C PHE A 10 -21.58 -17.28 -8.77
N ALA A 11 -21.91 -16.00 -8.97
CA ALA A 11 -22.32 -15.51 -10.28
C ALA A 11 -21.09 -15.29 -11.17
N LYS A 12 -21.21 -15.59 -12.46
CA LYS A 12 -20.21 -15.20 -13.45
C LYS A 12 -20.21 -13.67 -13.57
N PRO A 13 -19.04 -12.99 -13.55
CA PRO A 13 -18.99 -11.54 -13.80
C PRO A 13 -19.48 -11.23 -15.22
N ALA A 14 -20.12 -10.07 -15.38
CA ALA A 14 -20.54 -9.59 -16.69
C ALA A 14 -19.31 -9.34 -17.60
N PRO A 15 -19.40 -9.61 -18.91
CA PRO A 15 -18.32 -9.25 -19.84
C PRO A 15 -18.05 -7.74 -19.83
N ILE A 16 -16.78 -7.37 -19.92
CA ILE A 16 -16.37 -5.97 -20.12
C ILE A 16 -16.07 -5.79 -21.60
N GLU A 17 -16.86 -4.98 -22.28
CA GLU A 17 -16.67 -4.67 -23.69
C GLU A 17 -15.68 -3.51 -23.85
N ILE A 18 -14.47 -3.83 -24.28
CA ILE A 18 -13.48 -2.85 -24.76
C ILE A 18 -13.15 -3.24 -26.19
N THR A 19 -13.77 -2.52 -27.13
CA THR A 19 -13.47 -2.63 -28.57
C THR A 19 -12.07 -2.08 -28.84
N ASP A 20 -11.38 -2.65 -29.82
CA ASP A 20 -10.06 -2.19 -30.27
C ASP A 20 -8.97 -2.15 -29.18
N ARG A 21 -9.08 -3.01 -28.15
CA ARG A 21 -8.06 -3.11 -27.09
C ARG A 21 -6.67 -3.37 -27.70
N LYS A 22 -5.67 -2.60 -27.26
CA LYS A 22 -4.30 -2.66 -27.79
C LYS A 22 -3.33 -3.45 -26.93
N TRP A 23 -3.67 -3.68 -25.65
CA TRP A 23 -2.80 -4.41 -24.72
C TRP A 23 -2.43 -5.84 -25.17
N PRO A 24 -3.23 -6.60 -25.96
CA PRO A 24 -2.81 -7.92 -26.44
C PRO A 24 -1.64 -7.88 -27.42
N ASP A 25 -1.48 -6.76 -28.15
CA ASP A 25 -0.44 -6.57 -29.17
C ASP A 25 0.72 -5.69 -28.66
N THR A 26 0.69 -5.29 -27.38
CA THR A 26 1.68 -4.39 -26.79
C THR A 26 2.70 -5.17 -25.94
N GLU A 27 3.98 -5.00 -26.23
CA GLU A 27 5.08 -5.53 -25.40
C GLU A 27 5.53 -4.50 -24.36
N ILE A 28 5.83 -4.95 -23.13
CA ILE A 28 6.38 -4.10 -22.07
C ILE A 28 7.88 -3.92 -22.30
N THR A 29 8.32 -2.70 -22.57
CA THR A 29 9.73 -2.37 -22.86
C THR A 29 10.43 -1.57 -21.76
N GLU A 30 9.66 -1.04 -20.81
CA GLU A 30 10.16 -0.17 -19.74
C GLU A 30 9.56 -0.60 -18.40
N SER A 31 10.29 -0.32 -17.31
CA SER A 31 9.78 -0.56 -15.96
C SER A 31 8.66 0.43 -15.65
N PRO A 32 7.55 -0.01 -15.03
CA PRO A 32 6.60 0.94 -14.46
C PRO A 32 7.21 1.64 -13.24
N ILE A 33 6.51 2.67 -12.77
CA ILE A 33 6.71 3.20 -11.43
C ILE A 33 6.16 2.17 -10.44
N TRP A 34 6.98 1.79 -9.48
CA TRP A 34 6.63 0.81 -8.47
C TRP A 34 6.26 1.49 -7.15
N CYS A 35 5.10 1.13 -6.60
CA CYS A 35 4.67 1.50 -5.27
C CYS A 35 4.61 0.26 -4.38
N ALA A 36 5.44 0.22 -3.34
CA ALA A 36 5.46 -0.87 -2.36
C ALA A 36 4.46 -0.61 -1.24
N VAL A 37 3.53 -1.54 -1.00
CA VAL A 37 2.46 -1.41 0.00
C VAL A 37 2.63 -2.33 1.21
N ASP A 38 3.81 -2.95 1.34
CA ASP A 38 4.09 -4.00 2.32
C ASP A 38 3.93 -3.53 3.78
N LEU A 39 4.24 -2.27 4.08
CA LEU A 39 4.20 -1.73 5.44
C LEU A 39 2.77 -1.42 5.93
N ARG A 40 1.80 -1.32 5.02
CA ARG A 40 0.38 -1.09 5.34
C ARG A 40 -0.48 -2.27 4.91
N ASP A 41 -0.68 -2.47 3.61
CA ASP A 41 -1.56 -3.52 3.07
C ASP A 41 -1.01 -4.91 3.37
N GLY A 42 0.30 -5.12 3.17
CA GLY A 42 0.97 -6.37 3.51
C GLY A 42 0.93 -6.64 5.02
N ASN A 43 1.26 -5.64 5.83
CA ASN A 43 1.24 -5.74 7.29
C ASN A 43 -0.15 -6.08 7.85
N GLN A 44 -1.22 -5.56 7.26
CA GLN A 44 -2.61 -5.84 7.68
C GLN A 44 -3.01 -7.31 7.44
N ALA A 45 -2.36 -8.00 6.51
CA ALA A 45 -2.62 -9.41 6.22
C ALA A 45 -1.87 -10.38 7.14
N LEU A 46 -0.95 -9.90 7.99
CA LEU A 46 -0.18 -10.76 8.89
C LEU A 46 -1.03 -11.19 10.10
N PRO A 47 -0.96 -12.48 10.53
CA PRO A 47 -1.57 -12.91 11.78
C PRO A 47 -1.02 -12.15 13.00
N ASN A 48 0.28 -11.85 12.96
CA ASN A 48 0.97 -11.03 13.94
C ASN A 48 1.54 -9.80 13.19
N PRO A 49 1.00 -8.59 13.42
CA PRO A 49 1.51 -7.38 12.80
C PRO A 49 3.00 -7.15 13.11
N MET A 50 3.68 -6.46 12.19
CA MET A 50 5.07 -6.07 12.37
C MET A 50 5.24 -5.13 13.56
N SER A 51 6.30 -5.36 14.35
CA SER A 51 6.76 -4.39 15.35
C SER A 51 7.33 -3.13 14.67
N PRO A 52 7.47 -2.00 15.39
CA PRO A 52 8.10 -0.79 14.85
C PRO A 52 9.51 -1.04 14.28
N GLU A 53 10.32 -1.88 14.92
CA GLU A 53 11.67 -2.24 14.47
C GLU A 53 11.63 -3.07 13.18
N GLN A 54 10.66 -3.98 13.07
CA GLN A 54 10.44 -4.79 11.88
C GLN A 54 10.00 -3.91 10.71
N LYS A 55 9.05 -2.99 10.93
CA LYS A 55 8.64 -2.00 9.92
C LYS A 55 9.82 -1.15 9.46
N LEU A 56 10.62 -0.62 10.39
CA LEU A 56 11.80 0.19 10.03
C LEU A 56 12.83 -0.61 9.24
N ARG A 57 13.09 -1.87 9.63
CA ARG A 57 13.99 -2.76 8.90
C ARG A 57 13.45 -3.04 7.48
N TYR A 58 12.15 -3.24 7.34
CA TYR A 58 11.52 -3.51 6.05
C TYR A 58 11.53 -2.27 5.15
N PHE A 59 11.21 -1.09 5.68
CA PHE A 59 11.33 0.19 4.98
C PHE A 59 12.74 0.40 4.42
N LYS A 60 13.78 0.22 5.26
CA LYS A 60 15.19 0.28 4.83
C LYS A 60 15.54 -0.76 3.78
N THR A 61 14.85 -1.90 3.76
CA THR A 61 15.05 -2.94 2.74
C THR A 61 14.46 -2.50 1.41
N LEU A 62 13.24 -1.94 1.40
CA LEU A 62 12.62 -1.37 0.20
C LEU A 62 13.46 -0.25 -0.42
N LEU A 63 14.01 0.64 0.42
CA LEU A 63 14.94 1.67 -0.01
C LEU A 63 16.19 1.09 -0.69
N LYS A 64 16.79 0.04 -0.10
CA LYS A 64 17.97 -0.64 -0.67
C LYS A 64 17.68 -1.33 -2.01
N ILE A 65 16.46 -1.80 -2.23
CA ILE A 65 16.03 -2.38 -3.51
C ILE A 65 15.86 -1.28 -4.57
N GLY A 66 15.45 -0.08 -4.16
CA GLY A 66 15.31 1.09 -5.05
C GLY A 66 13.87 1.57 -5.24
N PHE A 67 12.93 1.16 -4.38
CA PHE A 67 11.55 1.67 -4.43
C PHE A 67 11.52 3.18 -4.13
N LYS A 68 10.75 3.90 -4.95
CA LYS A 68 10.58 5.36 -4.85
C LYS A 68 9.22 5.77 -4.31
N GLU A 69 8.23 4.90 -4.36
CA GLU A 69 6.93 5.09 -3.73
C GLU A 69 6.70 3.98 -2.71
N ILE A 70 6.40 4.33 -1.46
CA ILE A 70 6.22 3.36 -0.37
C ILE A 70 5.02 3.77 0.49
N GLU A 71 3.98 2.93 0.57
CA GLU A 71 2.87 3.12 1.51
C GLU A 71 3.28 2.66 2.91
N VAL A 72 3.29 3.58 3.87
CA VAL A 72 3.91 3.38 5.20
C VAL A 72 2.90 3.18 6.34
N GLY A 73 1.60 3.43 6.10
CA GLY A 73 0.59 3.17 7.13
C GLY A 73 -0.79 3.77 6.86
N PHE A 74 -1.72 3.48 7.78
CA PHE A 74 -3.05 4.07 7.90
C PHE A 74 -3.16 4.85 9.23
N PRO A 75 -2.50 6.02 9.31
CA PRO A 75 -2.21 6.71 10.57
C PRO A 75 -3.45 7.24 11.31
N SER A 76 -4.55 7.49 10.60
CA SER A 76 -5.78 7.91 11.26
C SER A 76 -6.48 6.76 12.00
N ALA A 77 -6.28 5.52 11.55
CA ALA A 77 -6.93 4.31 12.08
C ALA A 77 -6.05 3.49 13.03
N SER A 78 -4.73 3.68 13.01
CA SER A 78 -3.75 2.96 13.84
C SER A 78 -2.77 3.93 14.48
N SER A 79 -2.68 3.91 15.82
CA SER A 79 -1.70 4.72 16.56
C SER A 79 -0.28 4.29 16.25
N ASP A 80 -0.01 2.99 16.09
CA ASP A 80 1.32 2.48 15.74
C ASP A 80 1.75 2.94 14.34
N ASP A 81 0.80 3.05 13.40
CA ASP A 81 1.07 3.60 12.06
C ASP A 81 1.33 5.10 12.13
N PHE A 82 0.56 5.83 12.96
CA PHE A 82 0.79 7.26 13.19
C PHE A 82 2.20 7.51 13.73
N GLU A 83 2.60 6.80 14.79
CA GLU A 83 3.93 6.92 15.39
C GLU A 83 5.03 6.48 14.42
N PHE A 84 4.80 5.46 13.59
CA PHE A 84 5.76 5.05 12.57
C PHE A 84 5.94 6.14 11.51
N VAL A 85 4.86 6.75 11.00
CA VAL A 85 4.93 7.88 10.07
C VAL A 85 5.68 9.05 10.69
N ARG A 86 5.36 9.41 11.95
CA ARG A 86 6.08 10.47 12.68
C ARG A 86 7.55 10.16 12.79
N LYS A 87 7.90 8.95 13.20
CA LYS A 87 9.28 8.50 13.30
C LYS A 87 10.05 8.65 11.98
N LEU A 88 9.45 8.29 10.85
CA LEU A 88 10.11 8.43 9.54
C LEU A 88 10.41 9.89 9.20
N ILE A 89 9.50 10.80 9.53
CA ILE A 89 9.62 12.25 9.23
C ILE A 89 10.54 12.93 10.24
N ASP A 90 10.30 12.74 11.53
CA ASP A 90 11.00 13.45 12.62
C ASP A 90 12.47 13.03 12.72
N ASP A 91 12.79 11.78 12.39
CA ASP A 91 14.17 11.27 12.34
C ASP A 91 14.83 11.45 10.95
N ASP A 92 14.19 12.15 10.01
CA ASP A 92 14.69 12.42 8.64
C ASP A 92 15.13 11.15 7.89
N LEU A 93 14.30 10.10 7.94
CA LEU A 93 14.62 8.76 7.42
C LEU A 93 14.15 8.55 5.98
N ILE A 94 13.43 9.51 5.40
CA ILE A 94 12.88 9.45 4.04
C ILE A 94 13.88 10.15 3.10
N PRO A 95 14.52 9.43 2.16
CA PRO A 95 15.41 10.06 1.19
C PRO A 95 14.67 11.05 0.28
N ASP A 96 15.37 12.08 -0.19
CA ASP A 96 14.80 13.14 -1.05
C ASP A 96 14.13 12.63 -2.34
N ASP A 97 14.52 11.46 -2.83
CA ASP A 97 13.97 10.86 -4.05
C ASP A 97 12.87 9.81 -3.78
N VAL A 98 12.35 9.75 -2.55
CA VAL A 98 11.32 8.80 -2.12
C VAL A 98 10.08 9.52 -1.62
N CYS A 99 8.93 9.13 -2.17
CA CYS A 99 7.61 9.58 -1.74
C CYS A 99 6.97 8.52 -0.85
N ILE A 100 6.57 8.91 0.36
CA ILE A 100 5.75 8.06 1.23
C ILE A 100 4.26 8.26 0.95
N SER A 101 3.48 7.19 1.03
CA SER A 101 2.02 7.22 0.93
C SER A 101 1.38 6.79 2.24
N VAL A 102 0.25 7.42 2.59
CA VAL A 102 -0.57 7.08 3.76
C VAL A 102 -2.02 6.87 3.34
N LEU A 103 -2.65 5.83 3.87
CA LEU A 103 -4.06 5.55 3.59
C LEU A 103 -4.97 6.35 4.52
N THR A 104 -6.11 6.80 3.99
CA THR A 104 -7.22 7.32 4.81
C THR A 104 -8.57 6.95 4.23
N GLN A 105 -9.58 6.87 5.09
CA GLN A 105 -10.99 6.77 4.68
C GLN A 105 -11.54 8.16 4.42
N ALA A 106 -12.55 8.26 3.54
CA ALA A 106 -13.19 9.52 3.18
C ALA A 106 -14.14 10.08 4.27
N ARG A 107 -13.62 10.28 5.49
CA ARG A 107 -14.31 10.93 6.62
C ARG A 107 -13.45 12.10 7.10
N SER A 108 -14.04 13.28 7.27
CA SER A 108 -13.29 14.53 7.50
C SER A 108 -12.28 14.43 8.66
N HIS A 109 -12.70 13.94 9.83
CA HIS A 109 -11.81 13.79 10.99
C HIS A 109 -10.65 12.79 10.77
N LEU A 110 -10.82 11.79 9.90
CA LEU A 110 -9.74 10.86 9.55
C LEU A 110 -8.76 11.51 8.58
N ILE A 111 -9.27 12.27 7.61
CA ILE A 111 -8.44 13.04 6.69
C ILE A 111 -7.59 14.05 7.46
N GLU A 112 -8.19 14.81 8.39
CA GLU A 112 -7.48 15.78 9.23
C GLU A 112 -6.34 15.12 10.02
N LYS A 113 -6.62 13.99 10.67
CA LYS A 113 -5.61 13.22 11.40
C LYS A 113 -4.52 12.63 10.49
N THR A 114 -4.88 12.17 9.29
CA THR A 114 -3.89 11.70 8.31
C THR A 114 -2.98 12.85 7.87
N VAL A 115 -3.53 14.03 7.56
CA VAL A 115 -2.75 15.22 7.20
C VAL A 115 -1.85 15.66 8.36
N GLU A 116 -2.32 15.57 9.60
CA GLU A 116 -1.49 15.82 10.78
C GLU A 116 -0.28 14.88 10.84
N SER A 117 -0.48 13.58 10.61
CA SER A 117 0.60 12.59 10.67
C SER A 117 1.75 12.88 9.70
N ILE A 118 1.45 13.40 8.51
CA ILE A 118 2.44 13.69 7.46
C ILE A 118 3.00 15.11 7.51
N ARG A 119 2.65 15.91 8.52
CA ARG A 119 3.14 17.28 8.63
C ARG A 119 4.66 17.31 8.73
N GLY A 120 5.30 18.08 7.85
CA GLY A 120 6.76 18.17 7.77
C GLY A 120 7.42 17.15 6.85
N ALA A 121 6.65 16.24 6.24
CA ALA A 121 7.11 15.48 5.09
C ALA A 121 7.48 16.46 3.95
N LYS A 122 8.59 16.18 3.28
CA LYS A 122 9.09 16.94 2.13
C LYS A 122 8.80 16.20 0.84
#